data_AF-X8E0Z7-F1
#
_entry.id   AF-X8E0Z7-F1
#
_cell.length_a   1.000
_cell.length_b   1.000
_cell.length_c   1.000
_cell.angle_alpha   90.00
_cell.angle_beta   90.00
_cell.angle_gamma   90.00
#
_symmetry.space_group_name_H-M   'P 1'
#
loop_
_entity.id
_entity.type
_entity.pdbx_description
1 polymer ?
#
loop_
_entity_poly.entity_id
_entity_poly.type
_entity_poly.pdbx_seq_one_letter_code
_entity_poly.pdbx_strand_id
1 'polypeptide(L)' 'MAVIAAVVGHAGRLLRPGGLLAVEHDDAASAQTVEIVCNTRCFDDIVARRDFAGRPRFVTARRMGER' A
#
# COMPACT_ATOMS: atom_id res chain seq x y z
N MET A 1 -3.85 -12.84 0.99
CA MET A 1 -4.39 -11.60 0.36
C MET A 1 -5.51 -10.94 1.13
N ALA A 2 -6.45 -11.70 1.73
CA ALA A 2 -7.55 -11.12 2.51
C ALA A 2 -7.09 -10.15 3.63
N VAL A 3 -5.99 -10.47 4.33
CA VAL A 3 -5.44 -9.61 5.40
C VAL A 3 -4.94 -8.28 4.84
N ILE A 4 -4.16 -8.30 3.76
CA ILE A 4 -3.64 -7.07 3.12
C ILE A 4 -4.81 -6.20 2.64
N ALA A 5 -5.80 -6.80 1.97
CA ALA A 5 -6.98 -6.06 1.51
C ALA A 5 -7.75 -5.38 2.67
N ALA A 6 -7.95 -6.10 3.78
CA ALA A 6 -8.61 -5.53 4.96
C ALA A 6 -7.79 -4.38 5.59
N VAL A 7 -6.48 -4.58 5.77
CA VAL A 7 -5.58 -3.56 6.32
C VAL A 7 -5.56 -2.30 5.45
N VAL A 8 -5.44 -2.45 4.14
CA VAL A 8 -5.43 -1.32 3.18
C VAL A 8 -6.77 -0.57 3.20
N GLY A 9 -7.90 -1.31 3.24
CA GLY A 9 -9.23 -0.70 3.35
C GLY A 9 -9.41 0.09 4.65
N HIS A 10 -8.94 -0.45 5.78
CA HIS A 10 -8.96 0.28 7.05
C HIS A 10 -8.03 1.50 7.04
N ALA A 11 -6.83 1.38 6.47
CA ALA A 11 -5.90 2.49 6.35
C ALA A 11 -6.48 3.64 5.52
N GLY A 12 -7.19 3.35 4.42
CA GLY A 12 -7.84 4.37 3.59
C GLY A 12 -8.89 5.18 4.36
N ARG A 13 -9.58 4.55 5.31
CA ARG A 13 -10.58 5.18 6.19
C ARG A 13 -9.98 5.92 7.39
N LEU A 14 -8.91 5.38 7.98
CA LEU A 14 -8.40 5.82 9.28
C LEU A 14 -7.24 6.81 9.20
N LEU A 15 -6.45 6.78 8.11
CA LEU A 15 -5.35 7.73 7.95
C LEU A 15 -5.90 9.12 7.65
N ARG A 16 -5.31 10.12 8.32
CA ARG A 16 -5.49 11.53 7.92
C ARG A 16 -5.00 11.78 6.49
N PRO A 17 -5.54 12.78 5.78
CA PRO A 17 -4.91 13.34 4.58
C PRO A 17 -3.39 13.47 4.69
N GLY A 18 -2.65 12.95 3.71
CA GLY A 18 -1.19 12.92 3.68
C GLY A 18 -0.54 11.86 4.58
N GLY A 19 -1.32 11.03 5.29
CA GLY A 19 -0.81 9.92 6.08
C GLY A 19 -0.16 8.83 5.22
N LEU A 20 0.83 8.13 5.77
CA LEU A 20 1.59 7.11 5.04
C LEU A 20 1.07 5.70 5.32
N LEU A 21 1.10 4.86 4.28
CA LEU A 21 0.87 3.43 4.33
C LEU A 21 2.15 2.72 3.88
N ALA A 22 2.54 1.69 4.62
CA ALA A 22 3.58 0.76 4.23
C ALA A 22 3.13 -0.66 4.57
N VAL A 23 3.05 -1.54 3.57
CA VAL A 23 2.66 -2.94 3.75
C VAL A 23 3.83 -3.82 3.34
N GLU A 24 4.33 -4.63 4.27
CA GLU A 24 5.27 -5.70 3.95
C GLU A 24 4.52 -6.88 3.31
N HIS A 25 5.12 -7.48 2.28
CA HIS A 25 4.61 -8.65 1.58
C HIS A 25 5.75 -9.61 1.24
N ASP A 26 5.42 -10.86 0.89
CA ASP A 26 6.37 -11.80 0.30
C ASP A 26 6.63 -11.50 -1.19
N ASP A 27 7.65 -12.13 -1.78
CA ASP A 27 8.10 -11.84 -3.14
C ASP A 27 7.01 -12.04 -4.21
N ALA A 28 6.10 -13.01 -4.01
CA ALA A 28 5.03 -13.33 -4.97
C ALA A 28 3.87 -12.32 -4.91
N ALA A 29 3.69 -11.65 -3.77
CA ALA A 29 2.55 -10.79 -3.50
C ALA A 29 2.71 -9.32 -3.94
N SER A 30 3.85 -8.91 -4.49
CA SER A 30 4.14 -7.48 -4.75
C SER A 30 3.13 -6.82 -5.69
N ALA A 31 2.93 -7.39 -6.88
CA ALA A 31 2.01 -6.84 -7.88
C ALA A 31 0.57 -6.81 -7.37
N GLN A 32 0.14 -7.88 -6.69
CA GLN A 32 -1.19 -7.96 -6.11
C GLN A 32 -1.41 -6.95 -4.98
N THR A 33 -0.37 -6.68 -4.18
CA THR A 33 -0.43 -5.65 -3.14
C THR A 33 -0.59 -4.26 -3.75
N VAL A 34 0.16 -3.95 -4.83
CA VAL A 34 -0.02 -2.69 -5.58
C VAL A 34 -1.44 -2.57 -6.10
N GLU A 35 -1.97 -3.62 -6.73
CA GLU A 35 -3.33 -3.63 -7.28
C GLU A 35 -4.40 -3.39 -6.21
N ILE A 36 -4.27 -4.04 -5.05
CA ILE A 36 -5.17 -3.83 -3.90
C ILE A 36 -5.16 -2.37 -3.46
N VAL A 37 -3.99 -1.75 -3.33
CA VAL A 37 -3.86 -0.34 -2.93
C VAL A 37 -4.50 0.58 -3.98
N CYS A 38 -4.19 0.38 -5.26
CA CYS A 38 -4.78 1.14 -6.38
C CYS A 38 -6.31 1.06 -6.40
N ASN A 39 -6.87 -0.13 -6.20
CA ASN A 39 -8.31 -0.36 -6.27
C ASN A 39 -9.11 0.37 -5.20
N THR A 40 -8.49 0.75 -4.07
CA THR A 40 -9.17 1.55 -3.04
C THR A 40 -9.42 3.00 -3.48
N ARG A 41 -8.64 3.52 -4.44
CA ARG A 41 -8.67 4.93 -4.88
C ARG A 41 -8.48 5.97 -3.76
N CYS A 42 -8.03 5.55 -2.58
CA CYS A 42 -7.78 6.44 -1.44
C CYS A 42 -6.33 6.98 -1.41
N PHE A 43 -5.42 6.38 -2.17
CA PHE A 43 -3.98 6.63 -2.05
C PHE A 43 -3.35 7.14 -3.34
N ASP A 44 -2.38 8.05 -3.20
CA ASP A 44 -1.42 8.46 -4.23
C ASP A 44 0.00 7.96 -3.88
N ASP A 45 0.98 8.27 -4.74
CA ASP A 45 2.40 7.90 -4.55
C ASP A 45 2.60 6.40 -4.22
N ILE A 46 1.90 5.53 -4.96
CA ILE A 46 1.95 4.08 -4.76
C ILE A 46 3.24 3.54 -5.40
N VAL A 47 4.14 3.03 -4.57
CA VAL A 47 5.47 2.58 -5.00
C VAL A 47 5.78 1.20 -4.40
N ALA A 48 6.10 0.24 -5.26
CA ALA A 48 6.71 -1.02 -4.86
C ALA A 48 8.21 -0.80 -4.56
N ARG A 49 8.65 -1.21 -3.37
CA ARG A 49 10.01 -1.03 -2.87
C ARG A 49 10.69 -2.36 -2.65
N ARG A 50 12.00 -2.35 -2.85
CA ARG A 50 12.88 -3.49 -2.60
C ARG A 50 13.53 -3.35 -1.22
N ASP A 51 13.77 -4.49 -0.57
CA ASP A 51 14.62 -4.55 0.63
C ASP A 51 16.10 -4.35 0.27
N PHE A 52 16.97 -4.40 1.28
CA PHE A 52 18.43 -4.29 1.09
C PHE A 52 19.04 -5.44 0.28
N ALA A 53 18.36 -6.60 0.19
CA ALA A 53 18.79 -7.71 -0.64
C ALA A 53 18.23 -7.62 -2.08
N GLY A 54 17.52 -6.53 -2.41
CA GLY A 54 16.95 -6.31 -3.73
C GLY A 54 15.64 -7.07 -3.98
N ARG A 55 15.02 -7.70 -2.97
CA ARG A 55 13.75 -8.42 -3.13
C ARG A 55 12.56 -7.47 -3.02
N PRO A 56 11.50 -7.62 -3.83
CA PRO A 56 10.26 -6.88 -3.62
C PRO A 56 9.70 -7.19 -2.23
N ARG A 57 9.55 -6.18 -1.39
CA ARG A 57 9.23 -6.42 0.02
C ARG A 57 8.14 -5.51 0.58
N PHE A 58 8.04 -4.30 0.07
CA PHE A 58 7.08 -3.34 0.57
C PHE A 58 6.32 -2.67 -0.56
N VAL A 59 5.06 -2.35 -0.31
CA VAL A 59 4.35 -1.31 -1.07
C VAL A 59 4.12 -0.14 -0.13
N THR A 60 4.57 1.04 -0.53
CA THR A 60 4.27 2.29 0.17
C THR A 60 3.27 3.11 -0.61
N ALA A 61 2.44 3.86 0.09
CA ALA A 61 1.54 4.83 -0.52
C ALA A 61 1.23 5.96 0.44
N ARG A 62 0.64 7.04 -0.06
CA ARG A 62 0.23 8.18 0.74
C ARG A 62 -1.28 8.42 0.60
N ARG A 63 -1.96 8.67 1.71
CA ARG A 63 -3.39 8.98 1.73
C ARG A 63 -3.61 10.31 1.01
N MET A 64 -4.45 10.31 -0.02
CA MET A 64 -4.78 11.55 -0.72
C MET A 64 -5.39 12.57 0.26
N GLY A 65 -5.14 13.85 0.06
CA GLY A 65 -5.91 14.89 0.72
C GLY A 65 -7.17 15.25 -0.06
N GLU A 66 -8.16 15.81 0.62
CA GLU A 66 -9.16 16.63 -0.06
C GLU A 66 -8.42 17.83 -0.66
N ARG A 67 -8.64 18.07 -1.96
CA ARG A 67 -8.07 19.24 -2.65
C ARG A 67 -8.81 20.51 -2.27
#